data_AF-A0A850BBB0-F1
#
_entry.id   AF-A0A850BBB0-F1
#
_cell.length_a   1.000
_cell.length_b   1.000
_cell.length_c   1.000
_cell.angle_alpha   90.00
_cell.angle_beta   90.00
_cell.angle_gamma   90.00
#
_symmetry.space_group_name_H-M   'P 1'
#
loop_
_entity.id
_entity.type
_entity.pdbx_description
1 polymer ?
#
loop_
_entity_poly.entity_id
_entity_poly.type
_entity_poly.pdbx_seq_one_letter_code
_entity_poly.pdbx_strand_id
1 'polypeptide(L)'
;MSGPFVYELASAQAALTRDHPDHPDNPYAVPWYLVLGDPGGGRSTAIRSMALTWPQGGDGMLRINLPQQLCSYWLANEAFFIEPEANVLGPRRDPERLKELGRELARSRPREPIDGLLLVANIADFIDLDERNLEAYGQRLRSYLVEAANGLDGDIPVYLILTRFDTLWGFAEVFQWSPDRSKEEPWGYQLPVDTPIEKGLDELTKGLDALLARIEAYCLAKLASEDPPEQRTRAFQHLAEVHSLMDKLRALYKVLAYINPYERTPWFRAVGIGSAVPGMGDRIRAGVQRFVNMGLSQGPNVGGATRPGGLPLFHFVKTAVLPERNLVPLRTRWRDDKLTVYGGITGVALILLGIVAAIVFAIIN
;
A
#
# COMPACT_ATOMS: atom_id res chain seq x y z
N MET A 1 -20.98 20.01 11.16
CA MET A 1 -20.92 19.03 10.06
C MET A 1 -20.93 17.65 10.71
N SER A 2 -21.95 16.84 10.46
CA SER A 2 -22.10 15.51 11.07
C SER A 2 -21.84 14.44 10.01
N GLY A 3 -20.64 13.88 10.03
CA GLY A 3 -20.29 12.68 9.29
C GLY A 3 -19.61 11.69 10.25
N PRO A 4 -19.67 10.38 9.99
CA PRO A 4 -19.21 9.35 10.91
C PRO A 4 -17.70 9.42 11.17
N PHE A 5 -16.89 10.00 10.27
CA PHE A 5 -15.43 10.06 10.43
C PHE A 5 -14.93 11.43 10.92
N VAL A 6 -15.79 12.45 11.04
CA VAL A 6 -15.37 13.85 11.26
C VAL A 6 -14.55 13.98 12.54
N TYR A 7 -15.03 13.38 13.63
CA TYR A 7 -14.35 13.43 14.92
C TYR A 7 -13.04 12.64 14.92
N GLU A 8 -13.00 11.49 14.23
CA GLU A 8 -11.79 10.69 14.10
C GLU A 8 -10.71 11.45 13.31
N LEU A 9 -11.07 11.98 12.14
CA LEU A 9 -10.16 12.74 11.28
C LEU A 9 -9.66 14.01 11.97
N ALA A 10 -10.53 14.74 12.68
CA ALA A 10 -10.11 15.91 13.45
C ALA A 10 -9.12 15.54 14.57
N SER A 11 -9.37 14.43 15.28
CA SER A 11 -8.47 13.95 16.34
C SER A 11 -7.10 13.52 15.78
N ALA A 12 -7.13 12.81 14.63
CA ALA A 12 -5.93 12.42 13.90
C ALA A 12 -5.10 13.63 13.42
N GLN A 13 -5.75 14.64 12.84
CA GLN A 13 -5.07 15.87 12.40
C GLN A 13 -4.48 16.67 13.56
N ALA A 14 -5.18 16.73 14.70
CA ALA A 14 -4.66 17.36 15.89
C ALA A 14 -3.42 16.63 16.43
N ALA A 15 -3.41 15.30 16.41
CA ALA A 15 -2.23 14.51 16.77
C ALA A 15 -1.06 14.77 15.82
N LEU A 16 -1.31 14.78 14.50
CA LEU A 16 -0.28 15.08 13.51
C LEU A 16 0.31 16.49 13.69
N THR A 17 -0.54 17.48 13.97
CA THR A 17 -0.11 18.86 14.21
C THR A 17 0.76 18.99 15.45
N ARG A 18 0.41 18.26 16.52
CA ARG A 18 1.20 18.24 17.75
C ARG A 18 2.58 17.62 17.55
N ASP A 19 2.68 16.58 16.73
CA ASP A 19 3.94 15.88 16.48
C ASP A 19 4.82 16.62 15.44
N HIS A 20 4.22 17.49 14.61
CA HIS A 20 4.90 18.34 13.63
C HIS A 20 4.47 19.83 13.71
N PRO A 21 4.71 20.52 14.84
CA PRO A 21 4.15 21.86 15.08
C PRO A 21 4.71 22.94 14.13
N ASP A 22 5.99 22.84 13.79
CA ASP A 22 6.70 23.85 12.98
C ASP A 22 6.80 23.47 11.49
N HIS A 23 6.13 22.39 11.06
CA HIS A 23 6.21 21.99 9.65
C HIS A 23 5.41 22.98 8.78
N PRO A 24 6.05 23.62 7.76
CA PRO A 24 5.45 24.73 7.01
C PRO A 24 4.19 24.34 6.23
N ASP A 25 4.06 23.05 5.94
CA ASP A 25 2.95 22.50 5.16
C ASP A 25 1.87 21.83 6.01
N ASN A 26 1.81 22.00 7.33
CA ASN A 26 0.74 21.43 8.17
C ASN A 26 -0.67 21.77 7.60
N PRO A 27 -1.60 20.80 7.43
CA PRO A 27 -1.57 19.39 7.87
C PRO A 27 -0.86 18.39 6.96
N TYR A 28 -0.21 18.83 5.89
CA TYR A 28 0.49 18.00 4.90
C TYR A 28 1.97 17.76 5.24
N ALA A 29 2.31 17.62 6.53
CA ALA A 29 3.67 17.39 6.98
C ALA A 29 4.24 16.04 6.52
N VAL A 30 3.38 15.03 6.44
CA VAL A 30 3.69 13.66 5.99
C VAL A 30 2.65 13.20 4.97
N PRO A 31 3.00 12.27 4.06
CA PRO A 31 2.05 11.66 3.14
C PRO A 31 1.02 10.80 3.87
N TRP A 32 -0.21 10.78 3.37
CA TRP A 32 -1.34 10.03 3.94
C TRP A 32 -1.70 8.85 3.05
N TYR A 33 -1.83 7.67 3.63
CA TYR A 33 -2.19 6.45 2.90
C TYR A 33 -3.44 5.79 3.47
N LEU A 34 -4.36 5.41 2.60
CA LEU A 34 -5.52 4.60 2.98
C LEU A 34 -5.21 3.11 2.76
N VAL A 35 -5.31 2.31 3.81
CA VAL A 35 -4.91 0.89 3.83
C VAL A 35 -6.13 0.00 3.64
N LEU A 36 -6.34 -0.43 2.41
CA LEU A 36 -7.49 -1.20 1.96
C LEU A 36 -7.18 -2.70 1.89
N GLY A 37 -8.20 -3.54 2.02
CA GLY A 37 -8.06 -5.00 1.97
C GLY A 37 -9.08 -5.68 2.88
N ASP A 38 -9.21 -7.00 2.73
CA ASP A 38 -10.17 -7.76 3.55
C ASP A 38 -9.75 -7.75 5.04
N PRO A 39 -10.72 -7.68 5.98
CA PRO A 39 -10.42 -7.80 7.40
C PRO A 39 -9.68 -9.11 7.72
N GLY A 40 -8.62 -9.03 8.51
CA GLY A 40 -7.75 -10.18 8.80
C GLY A 40 -6.68 -10.46 7.72
N GLY A 41 -6.65 -9.73 6.61
CA GLY A 41 -5.64 -9.87 5.55
C GLY A 41 -4.22 -9.37 5.89
N GLY A 42 -3.96 -9.02 7.16
CA GLY A 42 -2.63 -8.60 7.62
C GLY A 42 -2.29 -7.12 7.38
N ARG A 43 -3.28 -6.23 7.27
CA ARG A 43 -3.10 -4.79 7.06
C ARG A 43 -2.31 -4.11 8.19
N SER A 44 -2.73 -4.21 9.44
CA SER A 44 -1.96 -3.70 10.59
C SER A 44 -0.55 -4.30 10.67
N THR A 45 -0.41 -5.59 10.36
CA THR A 45 0.89 -6.27 10.32
C THR A 45 1.78 -5.70 9.23
N ALA A 46 1.22 -5.44 8.03
CA ALA A 46 1.94 -4.84 6.93
C ALA A 46 2.48 -3.47 7.34
N ILE A 47 1.65 -2.60 7.93
CA ILE A 47 2.05 -1.27 8.45
C ILE A 47 3.22 -1.40 9.43
N ARG A 48 3.12 -2.29 10.42
CA ARG A 48 4.18 -2.53 11.41
C ARG A 48 5.48 -3.06 10.79
N SER A 49 5.38 -3.83 9.71
CA SER A 49 6.54 -4.41 9.00
C SER A 49 7.21 -3.45 8.01
N MET A 50 6.67 -2.24 7.82
CA MET A 50 7.28 -1.20 6.97
C MET A 50 8.51 -0.56 7.62
N ALA A 51 8.91 -0.97 8.84
CA ALA A 51 10.06 -0.48 9.63
C ALA A 51 10.20 1.05 9.64
N LEU A 52 9.07 1.74 9.80
CA LEU A 52 8.98 3.18 9.96
C LEU A 52 9.38 3.60 11.38
N THR A 53 9.66 4.90 11.56
CA THR A 53 10.04 5.44 12.86
C THR A 53 8.81 5.92 13.63
N TRP A 54 8.56 5.36 14.81
CA TRP A 54 7.40 5.69 15.63
C TRP A 54 7.72 6.78 16.67
N PRO A 55 6.92 7.85 16.77
CA PRO A 55 7.08 8.85 17.84
C PRO A 55 7.05 8.20 19.23
N GLN A 56 7.97 8.65 20.11
CA GLN A 56 8.03 8.28 21.53
C GLN A 56 8.22 6.78 21.85
N GLY A 57 8.70 5.97 20.90
CA GLY A 57 8.93 4.53 21.13
C GLY A 57 7.66 3.71 21.33
N GLY A 58 6.50 4.29 20.99
CA GLY A 58 5.21 3.59 20.98
C GLY A 58 5.04 2.65 19.80
N ASP A 59 3.88 2.02 19.71
CA ASP A 59 3.56 1.03 18.68
C ASP A 59 3.00 1.65 17.38
N GLY A 60 3.01 2.98 17.29
CA GLY A 60 2.59 3.77 16.12
C GLY A 60 1.10 4.07 16.03
N MET A 61 0.25 3.37 16.78
CA MET A 61 -1.20 3.49 16.68
C MET A 61 -1.72 4.65 17.53
N LEU A 62 -2.51 5.54 16.92
CA LEU A 62 -3.13 6.66 17.61
C LEU A 62 -4.35 6.20 18.40
N ARG A 63 -4.37 6.54 19.69
CA ARG A 63 -5.53 6.30 20.56
C ARG A 63 -6.55 7.43 20.41
N ILE A 64 -7.54 7.19 19.57
CA ILE A 64 -8.69 8.08 19.42
C ILE A 64 -9.77 7.55 20.36
N ASN A 65 -9.95 8.19 21.52
CA ASN A 65 -10.84 7.72 22.60
C ASN A 65 -12.34 7.83 22.24
N LEU A 66 -12.79 7.07 21.26
CA LEU A 66 -14.18 7.01 20.80
C LEU A 66 -14.80 5.65 21.14
N PRO A 67 -16.11 5.60 21.49
CA PRO A 67 -16.78 4.36 21.84
C PRO A 67 -16.81 3.31 20.72
N GLN A 68 -16.88 3.77 19.47
CA GLN A 68 -16.87 2.91 18.29
C GLN A 68 -16.06 3.59 17.19
N GLN A 69 -14.80 3.19 17.08
CA GLN A 69 -13.89 3.67 16.05
C GLN A 69 -14.13 2.90 14.74
N LEU A 70 -14.20 3.62 13.61
CA LEU A 70 -14.41 3.08 12.27
C LEU A 70 -13.11 2.88 11.50
N CYS A 71 -12.05 3.57 11.88
CA CYS A 71 -10.71 3.42 11.30
C CYS A 71 -9.65 3.41 12.38
N SER A 72 -8.69 2.51 12.31
CA SER A 72 -7.43 2.62 13.06
C SER A 72 -6.50 3.63 12.36
N TYR A 73 -5.85 4.50 13.14
CA TYR A 73 -4.95 5.53 12.62
C TYR A 73 -3.53 5.29 13.11
N TRP A 74 -2.56 5.40 12.22
CA TRP A 74 -1.16 5.14 12.51
C TRP A 74 -0.33 6.34 12.10
N LEU A 75 0.51 6.83 13.02
CA LEU A 75 1.38 7.98 12.79
C LEU A 75 2.84 7.56 12.97
N ALA A 76 3.57 7.52 11.86
CA ALA A 76 5.02 7.44 11.83
C ALA A 76 5.61 8.81 11.49
N ASN A 77 6.91 8.99 11.73
CA ASN A 77 7.62 10.20 11.34
C ASN A 77 7.60 10.42 9.82
N GLU A 78 7.54 9.34 9.04
CA GLU A 78 7.63 9.37 7.58
C GLU A 78 6.26 9.38 6.88
N ALA A 79 5.18 8.91 7.52
CA ALA A 79 3.88 8.70 6.89
C ALA A 79 2.73 8.56 7.90
N PHE A 80 1.52 8.84 7.42
CA PHE A 80 0.28 8.64 8.16
C PHE A 80 -0.58 7.58 7.46
N PHE A 81 -1.11 6.62 8.21
CA PHE A 81 -1.96 5.56 7.66
C PHE A 81 -3.34 5.57 8.30
N ILE A 82 -4.35 5.40 7.45
CA ILE A 82 -5.74 5.20 7.83
C ILE A 82 -6.09 3.76 7.46
N GLU A 83 -6.38 2.93 8.45
CA GLU A 83 -6.76 1.53 8.28
C GLU A 83 -8.25 1.36 8.64
N PRO A 84 -9.17 1.32 7.67
CA PRO A 84 -10.59 1.16 7.99
C PRO A 84 -10.90 -0.20 8.63
N GLU A 85 -11.80 -0.21 9.60
CA GLU A 85 -12.18 -1.41 10.35
C GLU A 85 -13.11 -2.33 9.55
N ALA A 86 -13.40 -3.51 10.10
CA ALA A 86 -14.25 -4.54 9.48
C ALA A 86 -15.73 -4.14 9.25
N ASN A 87 -16.14 -2.98 9.73
CA ASN A 87 -17.46 -2.41 9.47
C ASN A 87 -17.44 -1.39 8.30
N VAL A 88 -16.26 -0.94 7.87
CA VAL A 88 -16.04 -0.10 6.67
C VAL A 88 -15.58 -0.95 5.49
N LEU A 89 -14.88 -2.06 5.75
CA LEU A 89 -14.38 -3.02 4.76
C LEU A 89 -14.87 -4.45 5.07
N GLY A 90 -14.82 -5.35 4.09
CA GLY A 90 -15.27 -6.74 4.24
C GLY A 90 -16.64 -7.04 3.57
N PRO A 91 -17.07 -8.31 3.57
CA PRO A 91 -18.19 -8.78 2.75
C PRO A 91 -19.58 -8.32 3.24
N ARG A 92 -19.72 -7.89 4.50
CA ARG A 92 -21.01 -7.46 5.09
C ARG A 92 -21.05 -5.97 5.44
N ARG A 93 -20.12 -5.20 4.88
CA ARG A 93 -20.02 -3.75 5.10
C ARG A 93 -21.13 -2.99 4.36
N ASP A 94 -21.30 -1.73 4.73
CA ASP A 94 -22.01 -0.74 3.92
C ASP A 94 -21.03 -0.09 2.92
N PRO A 95 -21.23 -0.23 1.59
CA PRO A 95 -20.37 0.38 0.57
C PRO A 95 -20.27 1.91 0.69
N GLU A 96 -21.31 2.60 1.18
CA GLU A 96 -21.28 4.06 1.28
C GLU A 96 -20.28 4.56 2.34
N ARG A 97 -19.92 3.75 3.35
CA ARG A 97 -18.98 4.15 4.41
C ARG A 97 -17.60 4.51 3.88
N LEU A 98 -17.06 3.70 2.96
CA LEU A 98 -15.73 3.97 2.40
C LEU A 98 -15.73 5.22 1.51
N LYS A 99 -16.81 5.40 0.75
CA LYS A 99 -17.03 6.60 -0.07
C LYS A 99 -17.24 7.85 0.79
N GLU A 100 -17.89 7.73 1.94
CA GLU A 100 -18.06 8.82 2.92
C GLU A 100 -16.73 9.21 3.56
N LEU A 101 -15.90 8.23 3.96
CA LEU A 101 -14.53 8.47 4.42
C LEU A 101 -13.73 9.27 3.39
N GLY A 102 -13.78 8.87 2.11
CA GLY A 102 -13.15 9.63 1.02
C GLY A 102 -13.65 11.07 0.92
N ARG A 103 -14.97 11.29 0.99
CA ARG A 103 -15.58 12.64 0.93
C ARG A 103 -15.21 13.52 2.13
N GLU A 104 -15.03 12.93 3.31
CA GLU A 104 -14.60 13.65 4.50
C GLU A 104 -13.10 13.96 4.49
N LEU A 105 -12.27 13.05 3.96
CA LEU A 105 -10.86 13.30 3.68
C LEU A 105 -10.71 14.45 2.67
N ALA A 106 -11.46 14.44 1.58
CA ALA A 106 -11.44 15.51 0.58
C ALA A 106 -11.85 16.88 1.16
N ARG A 107 -12.78 16.90 2.13
CA ARG A 107 -13.18 18.13 2.84
C ARG A 107 -12.15 18.59 3.86
N SER A 108 -11.56 17.68 4.62
CA SER A 108 -10.61 17.98 5.70
C SER A 108 -9.19 18.27 5.20
N ARG A 109 -8.82 17.78 4.01
CA ARG A 109 -7.51 17.95 3.37
C ARG A 109 -7.68 18.26 1.86
N PRO A 110 -8.22 19.44 1.50
CA PRO A 110 -8.68 19.74 0.13
C PRO A 110 -7.58 19.83 -0.94
N ARG A 111 -6.31 19.97 -0.54
CA ARG A 111 -5.19 20.03 -1.49
C ARG A 111 -4.76 18.64 -1.95
N GLU A 112 -4.65 17.74 -0.98
CA GLU A 112 -4.06 16.41 -1.11
C GLU A 112 -4.65 15.54 0.00
N PRO A 113 -5.84 14.97 -0.24
CA PRO A 113 -6.55 14.23 0.80
C PRO A 113 -5.76 13.03 1.29
N ILE A 114 -5.18 12.30 0.34
CA ILE A 114 -4.23 11.19 0.52
C ILE A 114 -3.24 11.17 -0.64
N ASP A 115 -2.09 10.55 -0.42
CA ASP A 115 -0.99 10.38 -1.38
C ASP A 115 -1.09 9.02 -2.11
N GLY A 116 -1.81 8.04 -1.56
CA GLY A 116 -1.97 6.74 -2.20
C GLY A 116 -2.89 5.76 -1.47
N LEU A 117 -3.30 4.72 -2.20
CA LEU A 117 -4.00 3.56 -1.66
C LEU A 117 -3.02 2.41 -1.49
N LEU A 118 -2.95 1.84 -0.29
CA LEU A 118 -2.25 0.58 -0.06
C LEU A 118 -3.28 -0.54 -0.10
N LEU A 119 -3.30 -1.30 -1.18
CA LEU A 119 -4.15 -2.48 -1.29
C LEU A 119 -3.40 -3.69 -0.73
N VAL A 120 -3.86 -4.24 0.39
CA VAL A 120 -3.27 -5.41 1.01
C VAL A 120 -4.05 -6.66 0.62
N ALA A 121 -3.40 -7.58 -0.07
CA ALA A 121 -3.97 -8.86 -0.47
C ALA A 121 -3.17 -10.01 0.17
N ASN A 122 -3.84 -10.79 1.01
CA ASN A 122 -3.25 -11.95 1.67
C ASN A 122 -3.26 -13.15 0.73
N ILE A 123 -2.07 -13.65 0.39
CA ILE A 123 -1.88 -14.80 -0.51
C ILE A 123 -2.66 -16.03 -0.05
N ALA A 124 -2.70 -16.29 1.25
CA ALA A 124 -3.40 -17.44 1.81
C ALA A 124 -4.92 -17.41 1.58
N ASP A 125 -5.50 -16.25 1.30
CA ASP A 125 -6.95 -16.11 1.09
C ASP A 125 -7.37 -16.43 -0.35
N PHE A 126 -6.44 -16.35 -1.32
CA PHE A 126 -6.78 -16.50 -2.74
C PHE A 126 -6.03 -17.61 -3.49
N ILE A 127 -4.90 -18.10 -2.97
CA ILE A 127 -4.04 -19.07 -3.67
C ILE A 127 -4.78 -20.37 -4.03
N ASP A 128 -5.66 -20.84 -3.14
CA ASP A 128 -6.40 -22.11 -3.30
C ASP A 128 -7.82 -21.90 -3.86
N LEU A 129 -8.23 -20.67 -4.19
CA LEU A 129 -9.56 -20.40 -4.75
C LEU A 129 -9.69 -20.92 -6.17
N ASP A 130 -10.86 -21.45 -6.52
CA ASP A 130 -11.22 -21.69 -7.92
C ASP A 130 -11.43 -20.37 -8.68
N GLU A 131 -11.58 -20.44 -10.00
CA GLU A 131 -11.68 -19.25 -10.87
C GLU A 131 -12.83 -18.32 -10.45
N ARG A 132 -14.01 -18.88 -10.15
CA ARG A 132 -15.18 -18.12 -9.73
C ARG A 132 -14.96 -17.40 -8.40
N ASN A 133 -14.40 -18.08 -7.39
CA ASN A 133 -14.17 -17.46 -6.10
C ASN A 133 -13.00 -16.46 -6.15
N LEU A 134 -12.00 -16.70 -6.99
CA LEU A 134 -10.90 -15.75 -7.25
C LEU A 134 -11.42 -14.47 -7.91
N GLU A 135 -12.32 -14.59 -8.89
CA GLU A 135 -12.97 -13.43 -9.50
C GLU A 135 -13.79 -12.64 -8.46
N ALA A 136 -14.60 -13.32 -7.65
CA ALA A 136 -15.38 -12.69 -6.59
C ALA A 136 -14.49 -11.99 -5.53
N TYR A 137 -13.34 -12.58 -5.20
CA TYR A 137 -12.33 -11.97 -4.34
C TYR A 137 -11.75 -10.70 -4.99
N GLY A 138 -11.34 -10.78 -6.27
CA GLY A 138 -10.83 -9.65 -7.03
C GLY A 138 -11.83 -8.51 -7.16
N GLN A 139 -13.10 -8.81 -7.42
CA GLN A 139 -14.17 -7.81 -7.53
C GLN A 139 -14.40 -7.07 -6.21
N ARG A 140 -14.30 -7.77 -5.08
CA ARG A 140 -14.40 -7.15 -3.75
C ARG A 140 -13.22 -6.21 -3.46
N LEU A 141 -11.99 -6.63 -3.76
CA LEU A 141 -10.82 -5.75 -3.62
C LEU A 141 -10.92 -4.53 -4.55
N ARG A 142 -11.36 -4.75 -5.80
CA ARG A 142 -11.56 -3.70 -6.78
C ARG A 142 -12.61 -2.68 -6.30
N SER A 143 -13.72 -3.13 -5.70
CA SER A 143 -14.76 -2.21 -5.22
C SER A 143 -14.24 -1.27 -4.13
N TYR A 144 -13.35 -1.72 -3.25
CA TYR A 144 -12.69 -0.84 -2.28
C TYR A 144 -11.93 0.30 -2.96
N LEU A 145 -11.17 0.00 -4.03
CA LEU A 145 -10.42 1.00 -4.78
C LEU A 145 -11.35 2.02 -5.45
N VAL A 146 -12.40 1.54 -6.11
CA VAL A 146 -13.38 2.39 -6.82
C VAL A 146 -14.11 3.30 -5.86
N GLU A 147 -14.57 2.78 -4.74
CA GLU A 147 -15.33 3.56 -3.76
C GLU A 147 -14.48 4.62 -3.08
N ALA A 148 -13.23 4.29 -2.73
CA ALA A 148 -12.27 5.25 -2.20
C ALA A 148 -11.99 6.36 -3.24
N ALA A 149 -11.66 6.00 -4.48
CA ALA A 149 -11.41 6.95 -5.56
C ALA A 149 -12.64 7.85 -5.84
N ASN A 150 -13.85 7.26 -5.84
CA ASN A 150 -15.10 8.00 -6.02
C ASN A 150 -15.39 8.95 -4.85
N GLY A 151 -15.05 8.57 -3.62
CA GLY A 151 -15.21 9.44 -2.46
C GLY A 151 -14.24 10.62 -2.48
N LEU A 152 -13.02 10.38 -2.94
CA LEU A 152 -11.94 11.37 -3.03
C LEU A 152 -12.04 12.26 -4.28
N ASP A 153 -12.84 11.85 -5.27
CA ASP A 153 -13.02 12.49 -6.58
C ASP A 153 -11.69 12.68 -7.34
N GLY A 154 -10.87 11.64 -7.35
CA GLY A 154 -9.57 11.67 -8.03
C GLY A 154 -9.03 10.29 -8.35
N ASP A 155 -8.09 10.25 -9.29
CA ASP A 155 -7.37 9.04 -9.65
C ASP A 155 -6.16 8.92 -8.73
N ILE A 156 -6.26 8.00 -7.77
CA ILE A 156 -5.28 7.84 -6.68
C ILE A 156 -4.33 6.69 -7.03
N PRO A 157 -3.00 6.85 -6.86
CA PRO A 157 -2.05 5.78 -7.09
C PRO A 157 -2.28 4.61 -6.11
N VAL A 158 -2.22 3.39 -6.64
CA VAL A 158 -2.46 2.15 -5.91
C VAL A 158 -1.16 1.35 -5.81
N TYR A 159 -0.78 1.01 -4.59
CA TYR A 159 0.35 0.12 -4.29
C TYR A 159 -0.19 -1.18 -3.73
N LEU A 160 0.00 -2.28 -4.46
CA LEU A 160 -0.44 -3.60 -4.04
C LEU A 160 0.62 -4.23 -3.13
N ILE A 161 0.22 -4.67 -1.95
CA ILE A 161 1.06 -5.39 -1.00
C ILE A 161 0.52 -6.80 -0.86
N LEU A 162 1.28 -7.77 -1.34
CA LEU A 162 1.01 -9.19 -1.15
C LEU A 162 1.56 -9.60 0.22
N THR A 163 0.69 -10.02 1.12
CA THR A 163 1.09 -10.49 2.45
C THR A 163 1.04 -12.00 2.53
N ARG A 164 1.70 -12.54 3.56
CA ARG A 164 1.72 -13.96 3.89
C ARG A 164 2.32 -14.84 2.78
N PHE A 165 3.30 -14.32 2.04
CA PHE A 165 4.06 -15.10 1.07
C PHE A 165 4.80 -16.28 1.72
N ASP A 166 5.11 -16.16 3.01
CA ASP A 166 5.66 -17.20 3.87
C ASP A 166 4.74 -18.41 4.10
N THR A 167 3.47 -18.34 3.68
CA THR A 167 2.56 -19.49 3.71
C THR A 167 2.74 -20.45 2.55
N LEU A 168 3.51 -20.06 1.52
CA LEU A 168 3.89 -20.95 0.44
C LEU A 168 4.87 -22.00 0.93
N TRP A 169 4.69 -23.24 0.49
CA TRP A 169 5.54 -24.35 0.90
C TRP A 169 7.00 -24.11 0.46
N GLY A 170 7.95 -24.38 1.35
CA GLY A 170 9.38 -24.28 1.07
C GLY A 170 9.94 -22.87 1.27
N PHE A 171 9.08 -21.90 1.66
CA PHE A 171 9.50 -20.53 1.89
C PHE A 171 10.62 -20.44 2.94
N ALA A 172 10.50 -21.13 4.07
CA ALA A 172 11.47 -21.03 5.17
C ALA A 172 12.86 -21.55 4.77
N GLU A 173 12.92 -22.57 3.91
CA GLU A 173 14.16 -23.12 3.40
C GLU A 173 14.79 -22.25 2.30
N VAL A 174 13.97 -21.58 1.48
CA VAL A 174 14.42 -20.70 0.40
C VAL A 174 14.84 -19.32 0.93
N PHE A 175 14.00 -18.71 1.76
CA PHE A 175 14.15 -17.36 2.30
C PHE A 175 14.61 -17.40 3.76
N GLN A 176 15.86 -17.81 3.94
CA GLN A 176 16.53 -17.74 5.24
C GLN A 176 16.86 -16.30 5.62
N TRP A 177 16.78 -16.00 6.91
CA TRP A 177 17.01 -14.66 7.45
C TRP A 177 18.49 -14.33 7.57
N SER A 178 18.86 -13.12 7.16
CA SER A 178 20.11 -12.48 7.54
C SER A 178 19.84 -11.37 8.56
N PRO A 179 20.65 -11.23 9.63
CA PRO A 179 20.60 -10.08 10.54
C PRO A 179 20.84 -8.75 9.83
N ASP A 180 21.72 -8.75 8.82
CA ASP A 180 21.97 -7.59 7.97
C ASP A 180 21.08 -7.66 6.72
N ARG A 181 20.02 -6.86 6.73
CA ARG A 181 19.06 -6.71 5.63
C ARG A 181 19.22 -5.39 4.89
N SER A 182 20.25 -4.61 5.22
CA SER A 182 20.48 -3.31 4.59
C SER A 182 20.72 -3.41 3.08
N LYS A 183 21.17 -4.59 2.62
CA LYS A 183 21.49 -4.90 1.22
C LYS A 183 20.45 -5.75 0.50
N GLU A 184 19.40 -6.20 1.18
CA GLU A 184 18.36 -7.01 0.53
C GLU A 184 17.50 -6.13 -0.38
N GLU A 185 17.42 -6.50 -1.65
CA GLU A 185 16.50 -5.85 -2.57
C GLU A 185 15.04 -6.16 -2.20
N PRO A 186 14.11 -5.22 -2.41
CA PRO A 186 12.70 -5.50 -2.19
C PRO A 186 12.19 -6.55 -3.19
N TRP A 187 11.43 -7.52 -2.67
CA TRP A 187 10.67 -8.45 -3.50
C TRP A 187 9.41 -7.76 -4.01
N GLY A 188 9.34 -7.54 -5.31
CA GLY A 188 8.32 -6.72 -5.93
C GLY A 188 8.85 -6.00 -7.16
N TYR A 189 8.06 -5.08 -7.69
CA TYR A 189 8.40 -4.24 -8.84
C TYR A 189 7.56 -2.95 -8.83
N GLN A 190 8.05 -1.93 -9.54
CA GLN A 190 7.39 -0.64 -9.71
C GLN A 190 7.14 -0.41 -11.20
N LEU A 191 6.00 0.19 -11.52
CA LEU A 191 5.63 0.54 -12.88
C LEU A 191 6.23 1.91 -13.25
N PRO A 192 6.61 2.13 -14.52
CA PRO A 192 7.10 3.44 -14.97
C PRO A 192 6.12 4.57 -14.64
N VAL A 193 6.61 5.74 -14.21
CA VAL A 193 5.77 6.89 -13.77
C VAL A 193 4.81 7.35 -14.85
N ASP A 194 5.28 7.38 -16.10
CA ASP A 194 4.50 7.85 -17.25
C ASP A 194 3.57 6.77 -17.84
N THR A 195 3.33 5.67 -17.13
CA THR A 195 2.44 4.59 -17.59
C THR A 195 0.99 5.09 -17.62
N PRO A 196 0.36 5.15 -18.81
CA PRO A 196 -1.06 5.47 -18.91
C PRO A 196 -1.90 4.41 -18.18
N ILE A 197 -3.01 4.82 -17.57
CA ILE A 197 -3.90 3.92 -16.81
C ILE A 197 -4.36 2.74 -17.69
N GLU A 198 -4.57 2.97 -18.98
CA GLU A 198 -5.02 1.96 -19.95
C GLU A 198 -4.00 0.85 -20.18
N LYS A 199 -2.71 1.12 -19.91
CA LYS A 199 -1.62 0.14 -20.02
C LYS A 199 -1.26 -0.50 -18.68
N GLY A 200 -2.01 -0.19 -17.62
CA GLY A 200 -1.73 -0.69 -16.27
C GLY A 200 -1.66 -2.21 -16.18
N LEU A 201 -2.59 -2.93 -16.85
CA LEU A 201 -2.60 -4.40 -16.86
C LEU A 201 -1.37 -4.99 -17.56
N ASP A 202 -0.96 -4.40 -18.68
CA ASP A 202 0.21 -4.86 -19.45
C ASP A 202 1.49 -4.71 -18.62
N GLU A 203 1.68 -3.54 -17.98
CA GLU A 203 2.85 -3.27 -17.14
C GLU A 203 2.85 -4.09 -15.85
N LEU A 204 1.69 -4.33 -15.23
CA LEU A 204 1.56 -5.28 -14.12
C LEU A 204 1.99 -6.69 -14.52
N THR A 205 1.55 -7.16 -15.70
CA THR A 205 1.88 -8.51 -16.18
C THR A 205 3.37 -8.63 -16.50
N LYS A 206 3.97 -7.64 -17.17
CA LYS A 206 5.42 -7.59 -17.43
C LYS A 206 6.23 -7.61 -16.13
N GLY A 207 5.83 -6.79 -15.15
CA GLY A 207 6.48 -6.75 -13.85
C GLY A 207 6.38 -8.09 -13.11
N LEU A 208 5.23 -8.77 -13.22
CA LEU A 208 5.03 -10.10 -12.65
C LEU A 208 5.96 -11.14 -13.28
N ASP A 209 6.13 -11.12 -14.61
CA ASP A 209 7.04 -12.03 -15.31
C ASP A 209 8.51 -11.80 -14.91
N ALA A 210 8.92 -10.53 -14.75
CA ALA A 210 10.25 -10.17 -14.27
C ALA A 210 10.49 -10.62 -12.81
N LEU A 211 9.47 -10.47 -11.96
CA LEU A 211 9.51 -10.93 -10.57
C LEU A 211 9.62 -12.46 -10.51
N LEU A 212 8.85 -13.16 -11.33
CA LEU A 212 8.92 -14.61 -11.46
C LEU A 212 10.34 -15.03 -11.83
N ALA A 213 10.91 -14.47 -12.90
CA ALA A 213 12.27 -14.81 -13.34
C ALA A 213 13.31 -14.60 -12.22
N ARG A 214 13.16 -13.55 -11.39
CA ARG A 214 14.05 -13.32 -10.24
C ARG A 214 13.87 -14.36 -9.14
N ILE A 215 12.63 -14.76 -8.82
CA ILE A 215 12.37 -15.83 -7.84
C ILE A 215 12.88 -17.17 -8.37
N GLU A 216 12.70 -17.46 -9.67
CA GLU A 216 13.22 -18.67 -10.32
C GLU A 216 14.74 -18.74 -10.21
N ALA A 217 15.44 -17.67 -10.58
CA ALA A 217 16.89 -17.60 -10.47
C ALA A 217 17.36 -17.85 -9.02
N TYR A 218 16.66 -17.28 -8.04
CA TYR A 218 16.96 -17.47 -6.62
C TYR A 218 16.73 -18.92 -6.16
N CYS A 219 15.62 -19.55 -6.56
CA CYS A 219 15.33 -20.95 -6.24
C CYS A 219 16.31 -21.91 -6.93
N LEU A 220 16.68 -21.64 -8.19
CA LEU A 220 17.65 -22.43 -8.95
C LEU A 220 19.06 -22.33 -8.36
N ALA A 221 19.46 -21.15 -7.88
CA ALA A 221 20.73 -20.99 -7.16
C ALA A 221 20.75 -21.82 -5.88
N LYS A 222 19.64 -21.88 -5.14
CA LYS A 222 19.47 -22.78 -3.98
C LYS A 222 19.46 -24.26 -4.35
N LEU A 223 18.93 -24.62 -5.52
CA LEU A 223 18.98 -25.99 -6.02
C LEU A 223 20.40 -26.44 -6.41
N ALA A 224 21.20 -25.51 -6.92
CA ALA A 224 22.58 -25.76 -7.32
C ALA A 224 23.58 -25.69 -6.16
N SER A 225 23.14 -25.30 -4.95
CA SER A 225 24.00 -25.18 -3.79
C SER A 225 24.42 -26.53 -3.21
N GLU A 226 25.34 -26.48 -2.26
CA GLU A 226 25.77 -27.63 -1.44
C GLU A 226 24.87 -27.83 -0.20
N ASP A 227 23.71 -27.16 -0.14
CA ASP A 227 22.73 -27.34 0.94
C ASP A 227 22.24 -28.81 1.00
N PRO A 228 21.77 -29.29 2.16
CA PRO A 228 21.27 -30.65 2.31
C PRO A 228 20.22 -31.01 1.25
N PRO A 229 20.16 -32.28 0.78
CA PRO A 229 19.22 -32.71 -0.26
C PRO A 229 17.75 -32.36 0.05
N GLU A 230 17.35 -32.39 1.32
CA GLU A 230 16.02 -31.98 1.78
C GLU A 230 15.74 -30.50 1.48
N GLN A 231 16.67 -29.59 1.79
CA GLN A 231 16.51 -28.15 1.55
C GLN A 231 16.46 -27.83 0.06
N ARG A 232 17.29 -28.49 -0.74
CA ARG A 232 17.24 -28.35 -2.21
C ARG A 232 15.91 -28.84 -2.76
N THR A 233 15.42 -29.99 -2.28
CA THR A 233 14.08 -30.49 -2.67
C THR A 233 12.97 -29.51 -2.29
N ARG A 234 13.04 -28.86 -1.11
CA ARG A 234 12.10 -27.80 -0.71
C ARG A 234 12.16 -26.58 -1.62
N ALA A 235 13.34 -26.16 -2.07
CA ALA A 235 13.47 -25.07 -3.03
C ALA A 235 12.79 -25.37 -4.38
N PHE A 236 12.87 -26.61 -4.86
CA PHE A 236 12.12 -27.03 -6.06
C PHE A 236 10.61 -27.02 -5.82
N GLN A 237 10.13 -27.51 -4.67
CA GLN A 237 8.71 -27.48 -4.32
C GLN A 237 8.18 -26.04 -4.22
N HIS A 238 8.97 -25.14 -3.64
CA HIS A 238 8.63 -23.72 -3.56
C HIS A 238 8.47 -23.08 -4.94
N LEU A 239 9.33 -23.44 -5.89
CA LEU A 239 9.24 -22.94 -7.26
C LEU A 239 7.87 -23.26 -7.90
N ALA A 240 7.37 -24.49 -7.71
CA ALA A 240 6.06 -24.89 -8.20
C ALA A 240 4.91 -24.11 -7.53
N GLU A 241 5.01 -23.84 -6.23
CA GLU A 241 4.06 -22.99 -5.50
C GLU A 241 4.05 -21.55 -6.02
N VAL A 242 5.23 -21.00 -6.32
CA VAL A 242 5.39 -19.67 -6.89
C VAL A 242 4.75 -19.60 -8.28
N HIS A 243 4.94 -20.61 -9.14
CA HIS A 243 4.29 -20.67 -10.45
C HIS A 243 2.76 -20.63 -10.32
N SER A 244 2.20 -21.46 -9.43
CA SER A 244 0.76 -21.45 -9.14
C SER A 244 0.29 -20.07 -8.66
N LEU A 245 1.04 -19.42 -7.77
CA LEU A 245 0.75 -18.06 -7.33
C LEU A 245 0.78 -17.05 -8.48
N MET A 246 1.77 -17.12 -9.37
CA MET A 246 1.86 -16.19 -10.52
C MET A 246 0.62 -16.30 -11.41
N ASP A 247 0.12 -17.51 -11.67
CA ASP A 247 -1.10 -17.69 -12.46
C ASP A 247 -2.35 -17.10 -11.78
N LYS A 248 -2.47 -17.29 -10.46
CA LYS A 248 -3.54 -16.65 -9.66
C LYS A 248 -3.43 -15.13 -9.68
N LEU A 249 -2.22 -14.58 -9.57
CA LEU A 249 -1.98 -13.14 -9.65
C LEU A 249 -2.31 -12.57 -11.02
N ARG A 250 -1.96 -13.26 -12.12
CA ARG A 250 -2.36 -12.84 -13.48
C ARG A 250 -3.88 -12.76 -13.61
N ALA A 251 -4.61 -13.75 -13.11
CA ALA A 251 -6.06 -13.73 -13.11
C ALA A 251 -6.62 -12.60 -12.23
N LEU A 252 -6.05 -12.38 -11.04
CA LEU A 252 -6.45 -11.31 -10.14
C LEU A 252 -6.20 -9.92 -10.75
N TYR A 253 -5.07 -9.70 -11.42
CA TYR A 253 -4.74 -8.43 -12.09
C TYR A 253 -5.72 -8.09 -13.19
N LYS A 254 -6.20 -9.08 -13.96
CA LYS A 254 -7.23 -8.86 -14.98
C LYS A 254 -8.51 -8.28 -14.38
N VAL A 255 -8.88 -8.71 -13.17
CA VAL A 255 -10.06 -8.17 -12.46
C VAL A 255 -9.75 -6.78 -11.89
N LEU A 256 -8.64 -6.64 -11.17
CA LEU A 256 -8.27 -5.40 -10.47
C LEU A 256 -8.03 -4.23 -11.43
N ALA A 257 -7.32 -4.47 -12.53
CA ALA A 257 -6.97 -3.46 -13.53
C ALA A 257 -7.95 -3.44 -14.72
N TYR A 258 -9.11 -4.09 -14.60
CA TYR A 258 -10.13 -4.08 -15.64
C TYR A 258 -10.59 -2.64 -15.94
N ILE A 259 -10.48 -2.22 -17.20
CA ILE A 259 -10.90 -0.89 -17.63
C ILE A 259 -12.42 -0.89 -17.82
N ASN A 260 -13.11 -0.06 -17.06
CA ASN A 260 -14.57 0.09 -17.15
C ASN A 260 -14.90 1.57 -17.41
N PRO A 261 -15.54 1.93 -18.55
CA PRO A 261 -15.90 3.31 -18.85
C PRO A 261 -16.85 3.99 -17.84
N TYR A 262 -17.55 3.20 -17.04
CA TYR A 262 -18.53 3.69 -16.05
C TYR A 262 -17.97 3.82 -14.63
N GLU A 263 -16.72 3.41 -14.42
CA GLU A 263 -16.05 3.45 -13.11
C GLU A 263 -14.65 4.04 -13.24
N ARG A 264 -14.16 4.66 -12.18
CA ARG A 264 -12.74 5.06 -12.14
C ARG A 264 -11.87 3.81 -12.19
N THR A 265 -10.92 3.78 -13.12
CA THR A 265 -9.99 2.66 -13.26
C THR A 265 -8.85 2.82 -12.25
N PRO A 266 -8.53 1.81 -11.43
CA PRO A 266 -7.46 1.93 -10.44
C PRO A 266 -6.10 2.14 -11.09
N TRP A 267 -5.34 3.12 -10.61
CA TRP A 267 -4.04 3.47 -11.15
C TRP A 267 -2.92 2.79 -10.37
N PHE A 268 -2.54 1.57 -10.77
CA PHE A 268 -1.47 0.82 -10.11
C PHE A 268 -0.09 1.42 -10.37
N ARG A 269 0.74 1.49 -9.32
CA ARG A 269 2.09 2.06 -9.35
C ARG A 269 3.18 1.07 -8.98
N ALA A 270 2.92 0.18 -8.03
CA ALA A 270 3.89 -0.82 -7.64
C ALA A 270 3.24 -2.03 -6.96
N VAL A 271 3.96 -3.14 -6.94
CA VAL A 271 3.61 -4.37 -6.24
C VAL A 271 4.76 -4.80 -5.34
N GLY A 272 4.51 -4.98 -4.05
CA GLY A 272 5.47 -5.47 -3.07
C GLY A 272 5.03 -6.80 -2.47
N ILE A 273 5.99 -7.67 -2.14
CA ILE A 273 5.77 -8.94 -1.45
C ILE A 273 6.34 -8.86 -0.03
N GLY A 274 5.49 -9.13 0.93
CA GLY A 274 5.83 -9.24 2.34
C GLY A 274 5.46 -10.60 2.93
N SER A 275 6.13 -10.96 4.01
CA SER A 275 5.75 -12.10 4.85
C SER A 275 4.95 -11.63 6.07
N ALA A 276 4.36 -12.58 6.80
CA ALA A 276 3.93 -12.31 8.17
C ALA A 276 5.12 -11.97 9.08
N VAL A 277 4.81 -11.59 10.33
CA VAL A 277 5.79 -11.43 11.40
C VAL A 277 6.70 -12.67 11.42
N PRO A 278 8.04 -12.50 11.44
CA PRO A 278 8.97 -13.62 11.45
C PRO A 278 8.62 -14.68 12.50
N GLY A 279 8.64 -15.95 12.11
CA GLY A 279 8.36 -17.08 12.99
C GLY A 279 6.89 -17.52 13.09
N MET A 280 5.95 -16.84 12.42
CA MET A 280 4.52 -17.22 12.39
C MET A 280 4.06 -17.92 11.09
N GLY A 281 4.96 -18.05 10.09
CA GLY A 281 4.62 -18.48 8.72
C GLY A 281 4.18 -19.93 8.53
N ASP A 282 4.48 -20.82 9.48
CA ASP A 282 4.22 -22.26 9.35
C ASP A 282 2.78 -22.68 9.75
N ARG A 283 1.76 -21.82 9.57
CA ARG A 283 0.38 -22.32 9.60
C ARG A 283 0.11 -23.06 8.30
N ILE A 284 0.34 -24.37 8.32
CA ILE A 284 0.03 -25.32 7.25
C ILE A 284 -1.32 -24.94 6.63
N ARG A 285 -1.33 -24.62 5.34
CA ARG A 285 -2.58 -24.34 4.59
C ARG A 285 -3.54 -25.52 4.76
N ALA A 286 -4.84 -25.26 4.87
CA ALA A 286 -5.85 -26.31 5.04
C ALA A 286 -5.83 -27.36 3.90
N GLY A 287 -5.50 -26.94 2.67
CA GLY A 287 -5.30 -27.86 1.55
C GLY A 287 -4.10 -28.80 1.73
N VAL A 288 -3.02 -28.31 2.34
CA VAL A 288 -1.77 -29.06 2.58
C VAL A 288 -1.90 -30.03 3.75
N GLN A 289 -2.70 -29.69 4.78
CA GLN A 289 -3.01 -30.64 5.86
C GLN A 289 -3.61 -31.94 5.33
N ARG A 290 -4.36 -31.90 4.22
CA ARG A 290 -4.93 -33.12 3.62
C ARG A 290 -3.85 -34.06 3.11
N PHE A 291 -2.81 -33.55 2.45
CA PHE A 291 -1.71 -34.38 1.93
C PHE A 291 -0.82 -34.94 3.04
N VAL A 292 -0.59 -34.15 4.10
CA VAL A 292 0.09 -34.62 5.32
C VAL A 292 -0.73 -35.72 6.00
N ASN A 293 -2.05 -35.53 6.16
CA ASN A 293 -2.94 -36.52 6.77
C ASN A 293 -3.06 -37.81 5.94
N MET A 294 -2.89 -37.73 4.61
CA MET A 294 -2.87 -38.88 3.70
C MET A 294 -1.51 -39.61 3.66
N GLY A 295 -0.48 -39.12 4.39
CA GLY A 295 0.86 -39.71 4.37
C GLY A 295 1.64 -39.50 3.06
N LEU A 296 1.12 -38.65 2.16
CA LEU A 296 1.71 -38.35 0.84
C LEU A 296 2.79 -37.27 0.92
N SER A 297 2.92 -36.60 2.07
CA SER A 297 3.99 -35.65 2.34
C SER A 297 4.45 -35.71 3.78
N GLN A 298 5.76 -35.68 4.03
CA GLN A 298 6.28 -35.45 5.37
C GLN A 298 6.01 -33.99 5.77
N GLY A 299 5.40 -33.81 6.94
CA GLY A 299 5.24 -32.51 7.58
C GLY A 299 6.58 -31.79 7.74
N PRO A 300 6.58 -30.47 7.97
CA PRO A 300 7.82 -29.71 8.11
C PRO A 300 8.71 -30.33 9.20
N ASN A 301 9.99 -30.49 8.88
CA ASN A 301 10.98 -31.06 9.80
C ASN A 301 11.10 -30.07 10.99
N VAL A 302 10.71 -30.48 12.19
CA VAL A 302 10.67 -29.61 13.40
C VAL A 302 12.08 -29.43 14.00
N GLY A 303 13.12 -29.95 13.35
CA GLY A 303 14.51 -29.87 13.80
C GLY A 303 15.19 -28.53 13.51
N GLY A 304 15.40 -27.72 14.55
CA GLY A 304 16.71 -27.12 14.85
C GLY A 304 17.21 -25.87 14.11
N ALA A 305 16.47 -25.28 13.17
CA ALA A 305 16.87 -23.96 12.65
C ALA A 305 16.28 -22.84 13.52
N THR A 306 17.09 -21.85 13.92
CA THR A 306 16.59 -20.54 14.33
C THR A 306 15.77 -19.99 13.16
N ARG A 307 14.45 -19.78 13.34
CA ARG A 307 13.56 -19.34 12.26
C ARG A 307 13.10 -17.89 12.44
N PRO A 308 13.84 -16.91 11.92
CA PRO A 308 13.29 -15.58 11.69
C PRO A 308 13.12 -15.27 10.19
N GLY A 309 12.60 -16.18 9.37
CA GLY A 309 12.29 -15.88 7.97
C GLY A 309 11.31 -14.72 7.83
N GLY A 310 11.53 -13.85 6.84
CA GLY A 310 10.54 -12.88 6.41
C GLY A 310 11.03 -11.98 5.29
N LEU A 311 10.15 -11.42 4.47
CA LEU A 311 10.49 -10.45 3.40
C LEU A 311 10.17 -9.03 3.90
N PRO A 312 11.10 -8.07 3.87
CA PRO A 312 10.93 -6.80 4.54
C PRO A 312 10.13 -5.86 3.63
N LEU A 313 8.94 -5.44 4.06
CA LEU A 313 8.20 -4.42 3.33
C LEU A 313 8.85 -3.03 3.38
N PHE A 314 9.76 -2.80 4.34
CA PHE A 314 10.48 -1.54 4.50
C PHE A 314 11.13 -1.04 3.21
N HIS A 315 11.91 -1.87 2.50
CA HIS A 315 12.61 -1.43 1.30
C HIS A 315 11.64 -1.07 0.19
N PHE A 316 10.55 -1.84 0.02
CA PHE A 316 9.50 -1.53 -0.95
C PHE A 316 8.83 -0.18 -0.64
N VAL A 317 8.46 0.06 0.62
CA VAL A 317 7.82 1.30 1.05
C VAL A 317 8.74 2.50 0.86
N LYS A 318 10.02 2.36 1.24
CA LYS A 318 11.01 3.44 1.13
C LYS A 318 11.39 3.79 -0.31
N THR A 319 11.33 2.83 -1.24
CA THR A 319 11.77 3.03 -2.63
C THR A 319 10.63 3.31 -3.61
N ALA A 320 9.47 2.69 -3.43
CA ALA A 320 8.34 2.82 -4.34
C ALA A 320 7.20 3.68 -3.79
N VAL A 321 6.86 3.55 -2.50
CA VAL A 321 5.65 4.20 -1.94
C VAL A 321 5.94 5.63 -1.50
N LEU A 322 6.89 5.83 -0.57
CA LEU A 322 7.17 7.16 0.02
C LEU A 322 7.76 8.19 -0.97
N PRO A 323 8.65 7.80 -1.92
CA PRO A 323 9.20 8.76 -2.88
C PRO A 323 8.14 9.30 -3.85
N GLU A 324 7.06 8.55 -4.06
CA GLU A 324 5.94 8.89 -4.92
C GLU A 324 4.91 9.84 -4.24
N ARG A 325 5.30 10.56 -3.18
CA ARG A 325 4.45 11.60 -2.57
C ARG A 325 4.12 12.73 -3.55
N ASN A 326 2.95 13.35 -3.42
CA ASN A 326 2.47 14.44 -4.30
C ASN A 326 2.36 14.09 -5.80
N LEU A 327 2.18 12.81 -6.16
CA LEU A 327 1.97 12.43 -7.56
C LEU A 327 0.67 12.99 -8.15
N VAL A 328 -0.38 13.18 -7.34
CA VAL A 328 -1.64 13.80 -7.77
C VAL A 328 -2.17 14.73 -6.69
N PRO A 329 -1.74 16.00 -6.65
CA PRO A 329 -2.44 17.01 -5.86
C PRO A 329 -3.80 17.31 -6.53
N LEU A 330 -4.91 17.14 -5.81
CA LEU A 330 -6.24 17.53 -6.30
C LEU A 330 -6.36 19.05 -6.51
N ARG A 331 -5.55 19.83 -5.78
CA ARG A 331 -5.35 21.26 -6.04
C ARG A 331 -3.87 21.61 -6.00
N THR A 332 -3.41 22.36 -6.99
CA THR A 332 -2.06 22.93 -6.99
C THR A 332 -1.91 23.92 -5.84
N ARG A 333 -0.73 23.97 -5.21
CA ARG A 333 -0.41 25.04 -4.27
C ARG A 333 -0.44 26.35 -5.05
N TRP A 334 -0.99 27.41 -4.47
CA TRP A 334 -0.99 28.73 -5.14
C TRP A 334 0.42 29.21 -5.51
N ARG A 335 1.46 28.75 -4.79
CA ARG A 335 2.87 29.02 -5.06
C ARG A 335 3.43 28.22 -6.25
N ASP A 336 2.83 27.07 -6.55
CA ASP A 336 3.24 26.20 -7.65
C ASP A 336 2.39 26.45 -8.91
N ASP A 337 1.23 27.09 -8.76
CA ASP A 337 0.43 27.58 -9.87
C ASP A 337 1.06 28.85 -10.49
N LYS A 338 1.73 28.65 -11.62
CA LYS A 338 2.36 29.71 -12.40
C LYS A 338 1.39 30.83 -12.73
N LEU A 339 0.12 30.55 -13.01
CA LEU A 339 -0.86 31.59 -13.36
C LEU A 339 -1.17 32.48 -12.15
N THR A 340 -1.41 31.90 -10.99
CA THR A 340 -1.64 32.65 -9.75
C THR A 340 -0.40 33.45 -9.33
N VAL A 341 0.80 32.87 -9.46
CA VAL A 341 2.07 33.58 -9.16
C VAL A 341 2.30 34.74 -10.11
N TYR A 342 2.21 34.52 -11.43
CA TYR A 342 2.39 35.59 -12.41
C TYR A 342 1.32 36.66 -12.26
N GLY A 343 0.06 36.28 -12.05
CA GLY A 343 -1.05 37.18 -11.74
C GLY A 343 -0.76 38.05 -10.52
N GLY A 344 -0.30 37.45 -9.42
CA GLY A 344 0.10 38.16 -8.21
C GLY A 344 1.24 39.14 -8.44
N ILE A 345 2.31 38.73 -9.13
CA ILE A 345 3.45 39.59 -9.48
C ILE A 345 2.98 40.78 -10.33
N THR A 346 2.17 40.54 -11.36
CA THR A 346 1.63 41.61 -12.21
C THR A 346 0.71 42.56 -11.44
N GLY A 347 -0.10 42.05 -10.51
CA GLY A 347 -0.95 42.87 -9.65
C GLY A 347 -0.14 43.80 -8.76
N VAL A 348 0.90 43.28 -8.09
CA VAL A 348 1.81 44.09 -7.27
C VAL A 348 2.54 45.14 -8.11
N ALA A 349 3.00 44.78 -9.32
CA ALA A 349 3.66 45.71 -10.23
C ALA A 349 2.73 46.87 -10.66
N LEU A 350 1.46 46.59 -10.97
CA LEU A 350 0.48 47.63 -11.32
C LEU A 350 0.18 48.57 -10.15
N ILE A 351 0.09 48.04 -8.93
CA ILE A 351 -0.10 48.87 -7.72
C ILE A 351 1.10 49.81 -7.53
N LEU A 352 2.33 49.29 -7.63
CA LEU A 352 3.54 50.11 -7.50
C LEU A 352 3.60 51.18 -8.60
N LEU A 353 3.24 50.84 -9.83
CA LEU A 353 3.21 51.79 -10.94
C LEU A 353 2.16 52.89 -10.73
N GLY A 354 0.99 52.53 -10.20
CA GLY A 354 -0.05 53.48 -9.81
C GLY A 354 0.39 54.41 -8.67
N ILE A 355 1.09 53.89 -7.66
CA ILE A 355 1.66 54.69 -6.57
C ILE A 355 2.69 55.69 -7.12
N VAL A 356 3.60 55.24 -8.00
CA VAL A 356 4.60 56.11 -8.62
C VAL A 356 3.93 57.20 -9.46
N ALA A 357 2.92 56.84 -10.27
CA ALA A 357 2.16 57.81 -11.07
C ALA A 357 1.45 58.86 -10.20
N ALA A 358 0.86 58.44 -9.08
CA ALA A 358 0.21 59.34 -8.12
C ALA A 358 1.22 60.30 -7.46
N ILE A 359 2.40 59.80 -7.07
CA ILE A 359 3.48 60.63 -6.51
C ILE A 359 3.96 61.65 -7.55
N VAL A 360 4.19 61.22 -8.78
CA VAL A 360 4.62 62.11 -9.88
C VAL A 360 3.57 63.19 -10.15
N PHE A 361 2.29 62.82 -10.19
CA PHE A 361 1.19 63.79 -10.36
C PHE A 361 1.14 64.83 -9.22
N ALA A 362 1.38 64.40 -7.98
CA ALA A 362 1.41 65.28 -6.80
C ALA A 362 2.66 66.18 -6.71
N ILE A 363 3.72 65.90 -7.47
CA ILE A 363 4.92 66.75 -7.55
C ILE A 363 4.77 67.79 -8.68
N ILE A 364 4.04 67.45 -9.73
CA ILE A 364 3.88 68.29 -10.92
C ILE A 364 2.76 69.34 -10.75
N ASN A 365 1.72 69.01 -9.98
CA ASN A 365 0.67 69.94 -9.55
C ASN A 365 0.96 70.46 -8.14
#